data_AF-A0A170PNC6-F1
#
_entry.id   AF-A0A170PNC6-F1
#
_cell.length_a   1.000
_cell.length_b   1.000
_cell.length_c   1.000
_cell.angle_alpha   90.00
_cell.angle_beta   90.00
_cell.angle_gamma   90.00
#
_symmetry.space_group_name_H-M   'P 1'
#
loop_
_entity.id
_entity.type
_entity.pdbx_description
1 polymer ?
#
loop_
_entity_poly.entity_id
_entity_poly.type
_entity_poly.pdbx_seq_one_letter_code
_entity_poly.pdbx_strand_id
1 'polypeptide(L)'
;MRGVSALLFLNAARARIATNGIRGLSLRSVAQDAGTSLGSLNYRIGDKAALVAHLVEEERLERQAVHAAWLARVAGLDLGVPAVLAAIITAYLDQAATVRRDAALTGCELLLEAGLDPAGYPGIADLLKEEEDFWSGALVRRHEARAAVFGRAIACYCRDELPFSIAAGHDPDYRLLRAATIGRLAAGLAGRGDGLSLHFETLVAACGISPATAPLPVDLPAGSKKAELARYIADVIVDQGAASVTHRLVAAQAGVPNSSVAHHFRTRDDLLDAGMEALILEMRRELNGAGEPDSARRYGPAVIRTTHSIALAAARDQAMVPFALDMRRRRAENVHRAVGEAIGGATGLDRAASQAAVLILVGAGLAALACGRSEQDVVTLDQLAALRAGFVACDGS
;
A
#
# COMPACT_ATOMS: atom_id res chain seq x y z
N MET A 1 15.25 -32.81 7.55
CA MET A 1 15.15 -32.09 8.85
C MET A 1 15.65 -30.64 8.84
N ARG A 2 16.66 -30.24 8.04
CA ARG A 2 17.15 -28.84 8.03
C ARG A 2 16.13 -27.82 7.48
N GLY A 3 15.37 -28.16 6.42
CA GLY A 3 14.36 -27.25 5.83
C GLY A 3 13.11 -27.00 6.67
N VAL A 4 12.60 -28.01 7.37
CA VAL A 4 11.36 -27.92 8.18
C VAL A 4 11.48 -26.91 9.33
N SER A 5 12.68 -26.78 9.91
CA SER A 5 12.90 -25.85 11.03
C SER A 5 13.20 -24.42 10.59
N ALA A 6 13.66 -24.19 9.36
CA ALA A 6 13.81 -22.84 8.83
C ALA A 6 12.43 -22.24 8.51
N LEU A 7 11.57 -23.03 7.87
CA LEU A 7 10.18 -22.65 7.58
C LEU A 7 9.38 -22.32 8.85
N LEU A 8 9.64 -23.01 9.96
CA LEU A 8 9.04 -22.68 11.26
C LEU A 8 9.36 -21.24 11.70
N PHE A 9 10.62 -20.81 11.56
CA PHE A 9 11.02 -19.44 11.90
C PHE A 9 10.41 -18.40 10.96
N LEU A 10 10.32 -18.71 9.67
CA LEU A 10 9.72 -17.80 8.68
C LEU A 10 8.22 -17.64 8.91
N ASN A 11 7.51 -18.73 9.24
CA ASN A 11 6.10 -18.67 9.62
C ASN A 11 5.87 -17.86 10.89
N ALA A 12 6.71 -18.04 11.91
CA ALA A 12 6.65 -17.24 13.14
C ALA A 12 6.94 -15.75 12.86
N ALA A 13 7.93 -15.46 12.01
CA ALA A 13 8.22 -14.09 11.57
C ALA A 13 7.04 -13.46 10.84
N ARG A 14 6.46 -14.15 9.85
CA ARG A 14 5.27 -13.70 9.09
C ARG A 14 4.09 -13.39 10.01
N ALA A 15 3.74 -14.32 10.91
CA ALA A 15 2.64 -14.13 11.85
C ALA A 15 2.85 -12.92 12.76
N ARG A 16 4.10 -12.71 13.22
CA ARG A 16 4.47 -11.54 14.01
C ARG A 16 4.40 -10.24 13.21
N ILE A 17 4.82 -10.22 11.95
CA ILE A 17 4.70 -9.05 11.07
C ILE A 17 3.23 -8.73 10.78
N ALA A 18 2.41 -9.75 10.54
CA ALA A 18 0.98 -9.58 10.35
C ALA A 18 0.32 -8.96 11.59
N THR A 19 0.72 -9.40 12.80
CA THR A 19 0.11 -8.95 14.07
C THR A 19 0.66 -7.62 14.59
N ASN A 20 1.98 -7.39 14.47
CA ASN A 20 2.68 -6.28 15.14
C ASN A 20 3.47 -5.38 14.18
N GLY A 21 3.37 -5.61 12.88
CA GLY A 21 4.21 -4.96 11.88
C GLY A 21 5.65 -5.48 11.88
N ILE A 22 6.41 -5.12 10.84
CA ILE A 22 7.80 -5.57 10.70
C ILE A 22 8.74 -5.01 11.77
N ARG A 23 8.29 -3.96 12.44
CA ARG A 23 8.99 -3.28 13.52
C ARG A 23 8.94 -4.02 14.84
N GLY A 24 7.93 -4.88 15.02
CA GLY A 24 7.85 -5.84 16.12
C GLY A 24 8.78 -7.05 15.93
N LEU A 25 9.44 -7.19 14.78
CA LEU A 25 10.30 -8.32 14.47
C LEU A 25 11.67 -8.20 15.14
N SER A 26 11.96 -9.15 16.03
CA SER A 26 13.29 -9.38 16.62
C SER A 26 13.62 -10.86 16.61
N LEU A 27 14.91 -11.23 16.55
CA LEU A 27 15.32 -12.64 16.59
C LEU A 27 14.83 -13.35 17.86
N ARG A 28 14.84 -12.64 18.99
CA ARG A 28 14.36 -13.18 20.27
C ARG A 28 12.86 -13.48 20.23
N SER A 29 12.07 -12.52 19.73
CA SER A 29 10.62 -12.67 19.66
C SER A 29 10.20 -13.75 18.66
N VAL A 30 10.92 -13.88 17.54
CA VAL A 30 10.70 -14.97 16.56
C VAL A 30 11.08 -16.34 17.14
N ALA A 31 12.20 -16.44 17.85
CA ALA A 31 12.58 -17.69 18.50
C ALA A 31 11.55 -18.13 19.56
N GLN A 32 11.05 -17.16 20.34
CA GLN A 32 9.99 -17.38 21.33
C GLN A 32 8.70 -17.89 20.67
N ASP A 33 8.23 -17.24 19.60
CA ASP A 33 7.01 -17.66 18.89
C ASP A 33 7.17 -19.02 18.20
N ALA A 34 8.38 -19.33 17.72
CA ALA A 34 8.72 -20.63 17.15
C ALA A 34 8.95 -21.72 18.23
N GLY A 35 8.80 -21.41 19.51
CA GLY A 35 8.97 -22.36 20.62
C GLY A 35 10.39 -22.92 20.74
N THR A 36 11.40 -22.14 20.38
CA THR A 36 12.80 -22.59 20.32
C THR A 36 13.79 -21.54 20.82
N SER A 37 15.07 -21.88 20.87
CA SER A 37 16.10 -21.00 21.43
C SER A 37 16.63 -20.00 20.39
N LEU A 38 17.02 -18.81 20.86
CA LEU A 38 17.73 -17.81 20.05
C LEU A 38 19.01 -18.39 19.42
N GLY A 39 19.72 -19.27 20.13
CA GLY A 39 20.90 -19.95 19.60
C GLY A 39 20.59 -20.85 18.39
N SER A 40 19.47 -21.58 18.41
CA SER A 40 19.04 -22.39 17.26
C SER A 40 18.64 -21.52 16.07
N LEU A 41 18.01 -20.37 16.31
CA LEU A 41 17.68 -19.42 15.26
C LEU A 41 18.95 -18.86 14.61
N ASN A 42 19.87 -18.32 15.43
CA ASN A 42 21.14 -17.76 14.93
C ASN A 42 21.97 -18.79 14.16
N TYR A 43 21.98 -20.05 14.59
CA TYR A 43 22.70 -21.11 13.89
C TYR A 43 22.11 -21.45 12.51
N ARG A 44 20.79 -21.31 12.33
CA ARG A 44 20.09 -21.74 11.10
C ARG A 44 19.80 -20.62 10.11
N ILE A 45 19.46 -19.44 10.63
CA ILE A 45 19.06 -18.28 9.84
C ILE A 45 20.18 -17.23 9.85
N GLY A 46 20.82 -17.03 11.00
CA GLY A 46 21.82 -15.96 11.18
C GLY A 46 21.21 -14.77 11.92
N ASP A 47 21.55 -13.57 11.47
CA ASP A 47 21.10 -12.33 12.10
C ASP A 47 19.74 -11.84 11.55
N LYS A 48 19.33 -10.63 11.95
CA LYS A 48 18.06 -10.04 11.51
C LYS A 48 18.03 -9.76 10.00
N ALA A 49 19.15 -9.36 9.41
CA ALA A 49 19.23 -9.10 7.98
C ALA A 49 19.07 -10.41 7.19
N ALA A 50 19.72 -11.49 7.65
CA ALA A 50 19.56 -12.81 7.08
C ALA A 50 18.12 -13.34 7.22
N LEU A 51 17.47 -13.12 8.38
CA LEU A 51 16.05 -13.45 8.56
C LEU A 51 15.15 -12.71 7.56
N VAL A 52 15.37 -11.42 7.36
CA VAL A 52 14.61 -10.62 6.38
C VAL A 52 14.85 -11.12 4.96
N ALA A 53 16.09 -11.37 4.56
CA ALA A 53 16.40 -11.90 3.23
C ALA A 53 15.74 -13.26 2.97
N HIS A 54 15.79 -14.18 3.95
CA HIS A 54 15.09 -15.46 3.86
C HIS A 54 13.57 -15.30 3.79
N LEU A 55 13.01 -14.33 4.51
CA LEU A 55 11.58 -14.04 4.44
C LEU A 55 11.18 -13.50 3.06
N VAL A 56 11.95 -12.55 2.48
CA VAL A 56 11.67 -12.03 1.13
C VAL A 56 11.68 -13.15 0.08
N GLU A 57 12.67 -14.05 0.14
CA GLU A 57 12.73 -15.18 -0.80
C GLU A 57 11.57 -16.16 -0.61
N GLU A 58 11.17 -16.47 0.63
CA GLU A 58 10.01 -17.32 0.88
C GLU A 58 8.70 -16.67 0.39
N GLU A 59 8.51 -15.36 0.64
CA GLU A 59 7.37 -14.62 0.10
C GLU A 59 7.33 -14.65 -1.42
N ARG A 60 8.50 -14.56 -2.07
CA ARG A 60 8.63 -14.66 -3.53
C ARG A 60 8.26 -16.04 -4.05
N LEU A 61 8.80 -17.12 -3.46
CA LEU A 61 8.48 -18.50 -3.85
C LEU A 61 6.99 -18.82 -3.71
N GLU A 62 6.37 -18.41 -2.59
CA GLU A 62 4.94 -18.61 -2.42
C GLU A 62 4.11 -17.78 -3.40
N ARG A 63 4.55 -16.56 -3.73
CA ARG A 63 3.88 -15.69 -4.72
C ARG A 63 3.93 -16.32 -6.11
N GLN A 64 5.07 -16.87 -6.53
CA GLN A 64 5.22 -17.57 -7.80
C GLN A 64 4.26 -18.76 -7.91
N ALA A 65 4.12 -19.56 -6.85
CA ALA A 65 3.16 -20.67 -6.82
C ALA A 65 1.72 -20.19 -6.99
N VAL A 66 1.36 -19.06 -6.36
CA VAL A 66 0.04 -18.44 -6.52
C VAL A 66 -0.18 -17.91 -7.93
N HIS A 67 0.80 -17.20 -8.49
CA HIS A 67 0.73 -16.68 -9.85
C HIS A 67 0.60 -17.81 -10.87
N ALA A 68 1.31 -18.92 -10.70
CA ALA A 68 1.15 -20.12 -11.53
C ALA A 68 -0.29 -20.68 -11.47
N ALA A 69 -0.86 -20.78 -10.27
CA ALA A 69 -2.26 -21.20 -10.10
C ALA A 69 -3.25 -20.22 -10.73
N TRP A 70 -2.99 -18.91 -10.66
CA TRP A 70 -3.80 -17.89 -11.35
C TRP A 70 -3.70 -17.99 -12.86
N LEU A 71 -2.49 -18.15 -13.41
CA LEU A 71 -2.29 -18.33 -14.86
C LEU A 71 -3.07 -19.54 -15.38
N ALA A 72 -3.05 -20.65 -14.64
CA ALA A 72 -3.87 -21.83 -14.96
C ALA A 72 -5.38 -21.51 -14.90
N ARG A 73 -5.84 -20.77 -13.89
CA ARG A 73 -7.25 -20.38 -13.73
C ARG A 73 -7.75 -19.48 -14.86
N VAL A 74 -6.94 -18.52 -15.31
CA VAL A 74 -7.34 -17.57 -16.36
C VAL A 74 -7.06 -18.08 -17.77
N ALA A 75 -6.42 -19.24 -17.93
CA ALA A 75 -5.94 -19.72 -19.22
C ALA A 75 -7.03 -19.85 -20.30
N GLY A 76 -8.26 -20.16 -19.90
CA GLY A 76 -9.43 -20.31 -20.78
C GLY A 76 -10.40 -19.12 -20.78
N LEU A 77 -10.07 -18.03 -20.08
CA LEU A 77 -10.93 -16.85 -20.00
C LEU A 77 -10.51 -15.78 -21.00
N ASP A 78 -11.47 -15.03 -21.52
CA ASP A 78 -11.18 -13.89 -22.38
C ASP A 78 -10.92 -12.62 -21.57
N LEU A 79 -9.65 -12.35 -21.27
CA LEU A 79 -9.22 -11.14 -20.58
C LEU A 79 -9.23 -9.88 -21.47
N GLY A 80 -9.69 -9.98 -22.73
CA GLY A 80 -10.02 -8.85 -23.57
C GLY A 80 -11.36 -8.21 -23.18
N VAL A 81 -12.25 -8.96 -22.53
CA VAL A 81 -13.56 -8.46 -22.06
C VAL A 81 -13.38 -7.73 -20.73
N PRO A 82 -13.67 -6.40 -20.63
CA PRO A 82 -13.40 -5.62 -19.42
C PRO A 82 -14.06 -6.18 -18.16
N ALA A 83 -15.31 -6.66 -18.26
CA ALA A 83 -16.01 -7.25 -17.12
C ALA A 83 -15.34 -8.53 -16.59
N VAL A 84 -14.77 -9.35 -17.48
CA VAL A 84 -14.04 -10.56 -17.10
C VAL A 84 -12.73 -10.18 -16.39
N LEU A 85 -11.96 -9.26 -16.97
CA LEU A 85 -10.72 -8.78 -16.37
C LEU A 85 -10.96 -8.11 -15.01
N ALA A 86 -12.01 -7.29 -14.88
CA ALA A 86 -12.41 -6.68 -13.62
C ALA A 86 -12.74 -7.71 -12.53
N ALA A 87 -13.44 -8.80 -12.89
CA ALA A 87 -13.72 -9.89 -11.98
C ALA A 87 -12.44 -10.62 -11.53
N ILE A 88 -11.47 -10.82 -12.44
CA ILE A 88 -10.17 -11.42 -12.11
C ILE A 88 -9.35 -10.55 -11.17
N ILE A 89 -9.24 -9.23 -11.44
CA ILE A 89 -8.52 -8.30 -10.56
C ILE A 89 -9.18 -8.27 -9.17
N THR A 90 -10.51 -8.24 -9.12
CA THR A 90 -11.27 -8.28 -7.85
C THR A 90 -10.97 -9.56 -7.08
N ALA A 91 -11.05 -10.73 -7.73
CA ALA A 91 -10.81 -12.01 -7.08
C ALA A 91 -9.35 -12.21 -6.65
N TYR A 92 -8.38 -11.67 -7.41
CA TYR A 92 -6.96 -11.64 -7.04
C TYR A 92 -6.74 -10.85 -5.74
N LEU A 93 -7.30 -9.63 -5.66
CA LEU A 93 -7.24 -8.80 -4.46
C LEU A 93 -7.96 -9.43 -3.27
N ASP A 94 -9.16 -10.01 -3.49
CA ASP A 94 -9.93 -10.67 -2.43
C ASP A 94 -9.19 -11.90 -1.88
N GLN A 95 -8.55 -12.73 -2.72
CA GLN A 95 -7.73 -13.85 -2.25
C GLN A 95 -6.54 -13.36 -1.42
N ALA A 96 -5.85 -12.31 -1.87
CA ALA A 96 -4.72 -11.73 -1.14
C ALA A 96 -5.17 -11.16 0.21
N ALA A 97 -6.29 -10.45 0.27
CA ALA A 97 -6.79 -9.80 1.47
C ALA A 97 -7.41 -10.75 2.51
N THR A 98 -7.88 -11.93 2.07
CA THR A 98 -8.58 -12.90 2.93
C THR A 98 -7.76 -14.17 3.15
N VAL A 99 -7.70 -15.06 2.16
CA VAL A 99 -7.05 -16.38 2.26
C VAL A 99 -5.56 -16.26 2.53
N ARG A 100 -4.91 -15.23 1.97
CA ARG A 100 -3.47 -14.99 2.10
C ARG A 100 -3.14 -13.72 2.88
N ARG A 101 -4.02 -13.32 3.81
CA ARG A 101 -3.94 -12.06 4.56
C ARG A 101 -2.55 -11.79 5.14
N ASP A 102 -1.97 -12.75 5.86
CA ASP A 102 -0.71 -12.56 6.58
C ASP A 102 0.49 -12.36 5.64
N ALA A 103 0.52 -13.13 4.55
CA ALA A 103 1.54 -12.98 3.49
C ALA A 103 1.37 -11.64 2.76
N ALA A 104 0.12 -11.23 2.49
CA ALA A 104 -0.17 -9.94 1.88
C ALA A 104 0.26 -8.76 2.77
N LEU A 105 -0.06 -8.81 4.06
CA LEU A 105 0.39 -7.83 5.06
C LEU A 105 1.91 -7.77 5.15
N THR A 106 2.56 -8.93 5.20
CA THR A 106 4.02 -9.04 5.27
C THR A 106 4.67 -8.45 4.03
N GLY A 107 4.15 -8.75 2.84
CA GLY A 107 4.62 -8.15 1.58
C GLY A 107 4.46 -6.62 1.56
N CYS A 108 3.35 -6.07 2.02
CA CYS A 108 3.15 -4.62 2.12
C CYS A 108 4.13 -3.96 3.10
N GLU A 109 4.41 -4.58 4.25
CA GLU A 109 5.37 -4.08 5.24
C GLU A 109 6.80 -4.09 4.69
N LEU A 110 7.22 -5.21 4.07
CA LEU A 110 8.53 -5.33 3.45
C LEU A 110 8.71 -4.28 2.34
N LEU A 111 7.68 -4.04 1.53
CA LEU A 111 7.70 -3.02 0.48
C LEU A 111 7.91 -1.60 1.05
N LEU A 112 7.22 -1.26 2.14
CA LEU A 112 7.37 0.06 2.76
C LEU A 112 8.75 0.29 3.36
N GLU A 113 9.31 -0.72 4.02
CA GLU A 113 10.65 -0.62 4.59
C GLU A 113 11.73 -0.60 3.50
N ALA A 114 11.56 -1.39 2.43
CA ALA A 114 12.42 -1.30 1.25
C ALA A 114 12.38 0.10 0.62
N GLY A 115 11.25 0.81 0.69
CA GLY A 115 11.13 2.19 0.23
C GLY A 115 11.95 3.22 1.04
N LEU A 116 12.48 2.84 2.20
CA LEU A 116 13.38 3.64 3.03
C LEU A 116 14.84 3.19 2.90
N ASP A 117 15.05 1.87 2.82
CA ASP A 117 16.36 1.25 2.67
C ASP A 117 16.31 0.12 1.64
N PRO A 118 16.40 0.42 0.33
CA PRO A 118 16.34 -0.62 -0.71
C PRO A 118 17.45 -1.68 -0.56
N ALA A 119 18.62 -1.27 -0.06
CA ALA A 119 19.77 -2.17 0.12
C ALA A 119 19.56 -3.18 1.27
N GLY A 120 18.78 -2.80 2.29
CA GLY A 120 18.43 -3.67 3.42
C GLY A 120 17.41 -4.76 3.10
N TYR A 121 16.75 -4.70 1.93
CA TYR A 121 15.69 -5.64 1.54
C TYR A 121 15.96 -6.25 0.15
N PRO A 122 17.03 -7.05 -0.01
CA PRO A 122 17.36 -7.69 -1.28
C PRO A 122 16.23 -8.60 -1.75
N GLY A 123 15.96 -8.62 -3.06
CA GLY A 123 14.92 -9.45 -3.69
C GLY A 123 13.55 -8.78 -3.85
N ILE A 124 13.30 -7.63 -3.22
CA ILE A 124 12.03 -6.89 -3.41
C ILE A 124 11.84 -6.44 -4.85
N ALA A 125 12.90 -5.99 -5.52
CA ALA A 125 12.85 -5.61 -6.94
C ALA A 125 12.43 -6.78 -7.84
N ASP A 126 12.89 -7.99 -7.53
CA ASP A 126 12.53 -9.20 -8.29
C ASP A 126 11.08 -9.59 -8.04
N LEU A 127 10.60 -9.52 -6.79
CA LEU A 127 9.20 -9.77 -6.44
C LEU A 127 8.26 -8.81 -7.20
N LEU A 128 8.61 -7.52 -7.24
CA LEU A 128 7.85 -6.50 -7.97
C LEU A 128 7.84 -6.78 -9.47
N LYS A 129 9.00 -7.11 -10.05
CA LYS A 129 9.12 -7.46 -11.46
C LYS A 129 8.30 -8.70 -11.81
N GLU A 130 8.32 -9.74 -10.98
CA GLU A 130 7.58 -10.97 -11.23
C GLU A 130 6.06 -10.75 -11.18
N GLU A 131 5.58 -9.85 -10.33
CA GLU A 131 4.17 -9.44 -10.33
C GLU A 131 3.78 -8.72 -11.63
N GLU A 132 4.66 -7.84 -12.14
CA GLU A 132 4.46 -7.19 -13.44
C GLU A 132 4.48 -8.18 -14.60
N ASP A 133 5.42 -9.13 -14.58
CA ASP A 133 5.56 -10.18 -15.59
C ASP A 133 4.35 -11.13 -15.57
N PHE A 134 3.80 -11.45 -14.39
CA PHE A 134 2.57 -12.24 -14.23
C PHE A 134 1.39 -11.59 -14.97
N TRP A 135 1.10 -10.32 -14.68
CA TRP A 135 -0.02 -9.61 -15.32
C TRP A 135 0.20 -9.40 -16.82
N SER A 136 1.44 -9.07 -17.22
CA SER A 136 1.80 -8.93 -18.64
C SER A 136 1.62 -10.25 -19.39
N GLY A 137 2.05 -11.37 -18.81
CA GLY A 137 1.90 -12.70 -19.37
C GLY A 137 0.44 -13.15 -19.46
N ALA A 138 -0.41 -12.78 -18.48
CA ALA A 138 -1.84 -13.07 -18.53
C ALA A 138 -2.54 -12.35 -19.70
N LEU A 139 -2.08 -11.15 -20.05
CA LEU A 139 -2.72 -10.27 -21.04
C LEU A 139 -2.17 -10.42 -22.46
N VAL A 140 -0.99 -11.03 -22.64
CA VAL A 140 -0.26 -11.06 -23.93
C VAL A 140 -1.12 -11.58 -25.09
N ARG A 141 -1.99 -12.56 -24.85
CA ARG A 141 -2.84 -13.19 -25.87
C ARG A 141 -3.93 -12.26 -26.43
N ARG A 142 -4.34 -11.23 -25.68
CA ARG A 142 -5.47 -10.36 -26.06
C ARG A 142 -5.06 -8.91 -26.28
N HIS A 143 -3.99 -8.47 -25.63
CA HIS A 143 -3.56 -7.07 -25.64
C HIS A 143 -2.23 -6.84 -26.37
N GLU A 144 -1.55 -7.92 -26.79
CA GLU A 144 -0.34 -7.90 -27.63
C GLU A 144 0.70 -6.86 -27.17
N ALA A 145 1.02 -5.87 -28.02
CA ALA A 145 2.00 -4.82 -27.74
C ALA A 145 1.66 -3.96 -26.50
N ARG A 146 0.38 -3.91 -26.11
CA ARG A 146 -0.07 -3.16 -24.91
C ARG A 146 0.04 -3.97 -23.62
N ALA A 147 0.19 -5.30 -23.71
CA ALA A 147 0.13 -6.18 -22.54
C ALA A 147 1.16 -5.82 -21.47
N ALA A 148 2.36 -5.38 -21.86
CA ALA A 148 3.40 -4.99 -20.91
C ALA A 148 3.03 -3.74 -20.09
N VAL A 149 2.58 -2.67 -20.75
CA VAL A 149 2.17 -1.44 -20.05
C VAL A 149 0.90 -1.68 -19.24
N PHE A 150 -0.07 -2.41 -19.80
CA PHE A 150 -1.32 -2.69 -19.12
C PHE A 150 -1.14 -3.61 -17.90
N GLY A 151 -0.31 -4.65 -18.04
CA GLY A 151 0.05 -5.54 -16.94
C GLY A 151 0.74 -4.82 -15.80
N ARG A 152 1.71 -3.94 -16.11
CA ARG A 152 2.32 -3.06 -15.10
C ARG A 152 1.33 -2.14 -14.42
N ALA A 153 0.39 -1.55 -15.18
CA ALA A 153 -0.64 -0.69 -14.60
C ALA A 153 -1.52 -1.47 -13.61
N ILE A 154 -1.93 -2.70 -13.94
CA ILE A 154 -2.71 -3.54 -13.03
C ILE A 154 -1.91 -3.93 -11.79
N ALA A 155 -0.63 -4.32 -11.94
CA ALA A 155 0.25 -4.63 -10.81
C ALA A 155 0.37 -3.42 -9.86
N CYS A 156 0.60 -2.23 -10.40
CA CYS A 156 0.71 -1.00 -9.62
C CYS A 156 -0.61 -0.63 -8.92
N TYR A 157 -1.75 -0.74 -9.62
CA TYR A 157 -3.06 -0.55 -9.01
C TYR A 157 -3.26 -1.51 -7.84
N CYS A 158 -2.99 -2.81 -8.02
CA CYS A 158 -3.17 -3.81 -6.99
C CYS A 158 -2.29 -3.52 -5.77
N ARG A 159 -1.06 -3.06 -5.99
CA ARG A 159 -0.12 -2.70 -4.94
C ARG A 159 -0.63 -1.57 -4.04
N ASP A 160 -1.19 -0.52 -4.65
CA ASP A 160 -1.79 0.59 -3.91
C ASP A 160 -3.07 0.18 -3.18
N GLU A 161 -3.89 -0.66 -3.82
CA GLU A 161 -5.20 -1.06 -3.32
C GLU A 161 -5.14 -2.12 -2.21
N LEU A 162 -4.10 -2.96 -2.20
CA LEU A 162 -4.01 -4.13 -1.32
C LEU A 162 -4.11 -3.82 0.19
N PRO A 163 -3.38 -2.85 0.78
CA PRO A 163 -3.49 -2.59 2.22
C PRO A 163 -4.89 -2.11 2.62
N PHE A 164 -5.58 -1.38 1.74
CA PHE A 164 -6.99 -1.00 1.96
C PHE A 164 -7.93 -2.19 1.82
N SER A 165 -7.65 -3.09 0.88
CA SER A 165 -8.42 -4.33 0.71
C SER A 165 -8.32 -5.22 1.94
N ILE A 166 -7.15 -5.25 2.58
CA ILE A 166 -6.91 -5.96 3.84
C ILE A 166 -7.65 -5.26 5.01
N ALA A 167 -7.57 -3.94 5.11
CA ALA A 167 -8.15 -3.19 6.23
C ALA A 167 -9.68 -3.09 6.17
N ALA A 168 -10.23 -2.84 4.98
CA ALA A 168 -11.62 -2.45 4.79
C ALA A 168 -12.40 -3.41 3.88
N GLY A 169 -11.84 -4.57 3.50
CA GLY A 169 -12.49 -5.50 2.56
C GLY A 169 -13.86 -6.04 2.97
N HIS A 170 -14.27 -5.88 4.24
CA HIS A 170 -15.60 -6.22 4.72
C HIS A 170 -16.64 -5.08 4.55
N ASP A 171 -16.19 -3.86 4.28
CA ASP A 171 -17.05 -2.68 4.13
C ASP A 171 -17.68 -2.66 2.72
N PRO A 172 -19.03 -2.69 2.62
CA PRO A 172 -19.70 -2.78 1.33
C PRO A 172 -19.50 -1.54 0.46
N ASP A 173 -19.47 -0.35 1.05
CA ASP A 173 -19.31 0.90 0.31
C ASP A 173 -17.90 1.02 -0.26
N TYR A 174 -16.89 0.60 0.50
CA TYR A 174 -15.52 0.44 0.00
C TYR A 174 -15.46 -0.55 -1.17
N ARG A 175 -16.10 -1.72 -1.05
CA ARG A 175 -16.08 -2.72 -2.13
C ARG A 175 -16.73 -2.20 -3.41
N LEU A 176 -17.82 -1.44 -3.32
CA LEU A 176 -18.47 -0.82 -4.47
C LEU A 176 -17.59 0.27 -5.10
N LEU A 177 -16.98 1.13 -4.28
CA LEU A 177 -16.04 2.15 -4.73
C LEU A 177 -14.85 1.50 -5.48
N ARG A 178 -14.24 0.47 -4.90
CA ARG A 178 -13.14 -0.29 -5.49
C ARG A 178 -13.55 -0.97 -6.79
N ALA A 179 -14.77 -1.53 -6.85
CA ALA A 179 -15.28 -2.15 -8.07
C ALA A 179 -15.43 -1.15 -9.21
N ALA A 180 -15.84 0.09 -8.92
CA ALA A 180 -15.92 1.15 -9.93
C ALA A 180 -14.53 1.49 -10.52
N THR A 181 -13.50 1.63 -9.68
CA THR A 181 -12.13 1.91 -10.16
C THR A 181 -11.49 0.72 -10.88
N ILE A 182 -11.72 -0.51 -10.40
CA ILE A 182 -11.27 -1.74 -11.10
C ILE A 182 -11.94 -1.84 -12.47
N GLY A 183 -13.25 -1.53 -12.59
CA GLY A 183 -13.96 -1.54 -13.86
C GLY A 183 -13.33 -0.59 -14.89
N ARG A 184 -12.98 0.63 -14.47
CA ARG A 184 -12.30 1.60 -15.35
C ARG A 184 -10.89 1.18 -15.72
N LEU A 185 -10.13 0.61 -14.78
CA LEU A 185 -8.82 0.02 -15.07
C LEU A 185 -8.94 -1.10 -16.10
N ALA A 186 -9.87 -2.04 -15.93
CA ALA A 186 -10.07 -3.16 -16.83
C ALA A 186 -10.50 -2.74 -18.24
N ALA A 187 -11.18 -1.59 -18.37
CA ALA A 187 -11.51 -0.95 -19.63
C ALA A 187 -10.35 -0.10 -20.22
N GLY A 188 -9.13 -0.22 -19.69
CA GLY A 188 -7.96 0.54 -20.17
C GLY A 188 -8.07 2.04 -19.95
N LEU A 189 -8.88 2.50 -18.98
CA LEU A 189 -9.24 3.90 -18.75
C LEU A 189 -9.95 4.57 -19.96
N ALA A 190 -10.42 3.77 -20.91
CA ALA A 190 -11.05 4.22 -22.15
C ALA A 190 -12.58 4.14 -22.10
N GLY A 191 -13.21 4.65 -23.15
CA GLY A 191 -14.67 4.69 -23.26
C GLY A 191 -15.34 5.64 -22.26
N ARG A 192 -16.68 5.68 -22.31
CA ARG A 192 -17.49 6.38 -21.30
C ARG A 192 -17.64 5.46 -20.09
N GLY A 193 -17.65 6.04 -18.89
CA GLY A 193 -18.00 5.28 -17.69
C GLY A 193 -19.37 4.64 -17.80
N ASP A 194 -19.51 3.41 -17.30
CA ASP A 194 -20.73 2.63 -17.22
C ASP A 194 -20.94 2.07 -15.80
N GLY A 195 -22.10 1.47 -15.55
CA GLY A 195 -22.42 0.80 -14.28
C GLY A 195 -22.09 1.63 -13.04
N LEU A 196 -21.28 1.08 -12.14
CA LEU A 196 -20.88 1.73 -10.88
C LEU A 196 -20.10 3.04 -11.08
N SER A 197 -19.34 3.17 -12.19
CA SER A 197 -18.53 4.37 -12.43
C SER A 197 -19.36 5.62 -12.74
N LEU A 198 -20.60 5.45 -13.21
CA LEU A 198 -21.54 6.57 -13.38
C LEU A 198 -22.02 7.14 -12.03
N HIS A 199 -22.00 6.32 -10.98
CA HIS A 199 -22.43 6.69 -9.63
C HIS A 199 -21.25 6.99 -8.70
N PHE A 200 -20.06 7.21 -9.26
CA PHE A 200 -18.83 7.25 -8.49
C PHE A 200 -18.80 8.31 -7.40
N GLU A 201 -19.31 9.52 -7.65
CA GLU A 201 -19.40 10.57 -6.64
C GLU A 201 -20.30 10.16 -5.46
N THR A 202 -21.40 9.43 -5.74
CA THR A 202 -22.26 8.86 -4.70
C THR A 202 -21.52 7.79 -3.90
N LEU A 203 -20.72 6.94 -4.55
CA LEU A 203 -19.91 5.93 -3.87
C LEU A 203 -18.82 6.56 -2.98
N VAL A 204 -18.19 7.64 -3.44
CA VAL A 204 -17.21 8.42 -2.65
C VAL A 204 -17.88 9.07 -1.44
N ALA A 205 -19.10 9.60 -1.61
CA ALA A 205 -19.86 10.20 -0.53
C ALA A 205 -20.34 9.17 0.50
N ALA A 206 -20.71 7.95 0.07
CA ALA A 206 -21.15 6.86 0.94
C ALA A 206 -19.98 6.21 1.70
N CYS A 207 -18.85 6.01 1.03
CA CYS A 207 -17.67 5.41 1.64
C CYS A 207 -17.13 6.31 2.75
N GLY A 208 -16.82 5.73 3.91
CA GLY A 208 -16.07 6.43 4.97
C GLY A 208 -16.75 7.70 5.51
N ILE A 209 -18.08 7.76 5.63
CA ILE A 209 -18.85 8.91 6.16
C ILE A 209 -18.43 9.37 7.57
N SER A 210 -17.71 8.56 8.34
CA SER A 210 -17.42 8.84 9.75
C SER A 210 -15.95 9.16 10.11
N PRO A 211 -15.16 10.00 9.39
CA PRO A 211 -13.82 10.34 9.83
C PRO A 211 -13.82 11.53 10.77
N ALA A 212 -14.78 12.46 10.67
CA ALA A 212 -14.79 13.71 11.44
C ALA A 212 -15.14 13.51 12.92
N THR A 213 -15.77 12.38 13.27
CA THR A 213 -16.25 12.06 14.62
C THR A 213 -15.65 10.80 15.22
N ALA A 214 -14.86 10.03 14.46
CA ALA A 214 -14.16 8.87 15.01
C ALA A 214 -13.14 9.36 16.06
N PRO A 215 -13.31 8.97 17.35
CA PRO A 215 -12.35 9.30 18.38
C PRO A 215 -11.00 8.67 18.02
N LEU A 216 -9.92 9.44 18.19
CA LEU A 216 -8.59 8.91 18.00
C LEU A 216 -8.23 8.02 19.21
N PRO A 217 -7.39 6.98 19.02
CA PRO A 217 -7.02 6.07 20.11
C PRO A 217 -6.28 6.75 21.27
N VAL A 218 -5.49 7.80 20.99
CA VAL A 218 -4.79 8.61 21.98
C VAL A 218 -5.47 9.98 22.09
N ASP A 219 -5.43 10.59 23.27
CA ASP A 219 -5.79 12.00 23.40
C ASP A 219 -4.54 12.85 23.19
N LEU A 220 -4.54 13.63 22.10
CA LEU A 220 -3.54 14.65 21.76
C LEU A 220 -4.16 16.06 21.76
N PRO A 221 -4.37 16.68 22.94
CA PRO A 221 -4.96 18.01 23.03
C PRO A 221 -4.12 19.04 22.28
N ALA A 222 -4.77 19.85 21.43
CA ALA A 222 -4.10 20.89 20.66
C ALA A 222 -3.32 21.85 21.58
N GLY A 223 -2.06 22.12 21.23
CA GLY A 223 -1.17 22.98 22.01
C GLY A 223 -0.53 22.32 23.25
N SER A 224 -0.83 21.05 23.54
CA SER A 224 -0.16 20.32 24.63
C SER A 224 1.26 19.90 24.26
N LYS A 225 2.15 19.75 25.25
CA LYS A 225 3.50 19.22 25.02
C LYS A 225 3.48 17.80 24.45
N LYS A 226 2.47 17.01 24.82
CA LYS A 226 2.23 15.66 24.29
C LYS A 226 1.94 15.70 22.78
N ALA A 227 1.08 16.62 22.33
CA ALA A 227 0.78 16.80 20.90
C ALA A 227 1.99 17.36 20.11
N GLU A 228 2.80 18.21 20.73
CA GLU A 228 4.04 18.71 20.12
C GLU A 228 5.06 17.57 19.92
N LEU A 229 5.28 16.74 20.95
CA LEU A 229 6.14 15.57 20.84
C LEU A 229 5.59 14.54 19.83
N ALA A 230 4.27 14.35 19.78
CA ALA A 230 3.63 13.49 18.79
C ALA A 230 3.90 13.91 17.34
N ARG A 231 3.95 15.22 17.07
CA ARG A 231 4.39 15.76 15.76
C ARG A 231 5.83 15.39 15.44
N TYR A 232 6.77 15.51 16.39
CA TYR A 232 8.15 15.08 16.15
C TYR A 232 8.25 13.57 15.90
N ILE A 233 7.40 12.77 16.56
CA ILE A 233 7.32 11.34 16.27
C ILE A 233 6.80 11.13 14.84
N ALA A 234 5.72 11.80 14.44
CA ALA A 234 5.19 11.75 13.08
C ALA A 234 6.27 12.11 12.02
N ASP A 235 7.07 13.15 12.26
CA ASP A 235 8.18 13.52 11.38
C ASP A 235 9.21 12.40 11.26
N VAL A 236 9.61 11.78 12.39
CA VAL A 236 10.48 10.59 12.38
C VAL A 236 9.86 9.43 11.59
N ILE A 237 8.56 9.18 11.76
CA ILE A 237 7.84 8.14 11.02
C ILE A 237 7.89 8.40 9.52
N VAL A 238 7.67 9.65 9.12
CA VAL A 238 7.67 10.06 7.72
C VAL A 238 9.06 9.93 7.13
N ASP A 239 10.08 10.46 7.80
CA ASP A 239 11.42 10.61 7.24
C ASP A 239 12.25 9.32 7.30
N GLN A 240 12.16 8.62 8.43
CA GLN A 240 13.03 7.49 8.76
C GLN A 240 12.26 6.18 8.93
N GLY A 241 10.95 6.21 8.70
CA GLY A 241 10.03 5.11 9.03
C GLY A 241 9.82 5.00 10.54
N ALA A 242 8.65 4.52 10.97
CA ALA A 242 8.45 4.25 12.40
C ALA A 242 9.36 3.17 13.00
N ALA A 243 10.20 2.48 12.21
CA ALA A 243 11.15 1.50 12.71
C ALA A 243 12.23 2.19 13.53
N SER A 244 12.61 3.38 13.08
CA SER A 244 13.60 4.25 13.73
C SER A 244 13.09 4.92 15.02
N VAL A 245 11.77 4.95 15.23
CA VAL A 245 11.16 5.65 16.37
C VAL A 245 11.60 5.03 17.69
N THR A 246 12.32 5.84 18.46
CA THR A 246 12.77 5.57 19.83
C THR A 246 12.66 6.84 20.66
N HIS A 247 12.52 6.71 21.98
CA HIS A 247 12.53 7.87 22.89
C HIS A 247 13.77 8.74 22.69
N ARG A 248 14.93 8.13 22.43
CA ARG A 248 16.19 8.84 22.22
C ARG A 248 16.18 9.66 20.93
N LEU A 249 15.72 9.07 19.83
CA LEU A 249 15.66 9.75 18.54
C LEU A 249 14.66 10.91 18.58
N VAL A 250 13.47 10.66 19.12
CA VAL A 250 12.41 11.67 19.28
C VAL A 250 12.89 12.82 20.18
N ALA A 251 13.54 12.50 21.30
CA ALA A 251 14.11 13.49 22.21
C ALA A 251 15.16 14.37 21.52
N ALA A 252 16.06 13.76 20.74
CA ALA A 252 17.06 14.47 19.97
C ALA A 252 16.42 15.40 18.93
N GLN A 253 15.41 14.92 18.19
CA GLN A 253 14.70 15.70 17.17
C GLN A 253 13.87 16.84 17.76
N ALA A 254 13.27 16.63 18.93
CA ALA A 254 12.50 17.64 19.66
C ALA A 254 13.38 18.60 20.50
N GLY A 255 14.69 18.36 20.59
CA GLY A 255 15.60 19.17 21.42
C GLY A 255 15.31 19.08 22.92
N VAL A 256 14.77 17.96 23.40
CA VAL A 256 14.38 17.75 24.81
C VAL A 256 15.15 16.59 25.46
N PRO A 257 15.20 16.50 26.80
CA PRO A 257 15.74 15.32 27.47
C PRO A 257 14.92 14.06 27.20
N ASN A 258 15.57 12.89 27.13
CA ASN A 258 14.91 11.59 26.94
C ASN A 258 13.83 11.32 28.00
N SER A 259 14.08 11.70 29.26
CA SER A 259 13.12 11.60 30.36
C SER A 259 11.82 12.38 30.12
N SER A 260 11.87 13.47 29.35
CA SER A 260 10.68 14.25 28.98
C SER A 260 9.77 13.46 28.04
N VAL A 261 10.36 12.78 27.05
CA VAL A 261 9.62 11.91 26.14
C VAL A 261 9.07 10.70 26.90
N ALA A 262 9.89 10.06 27.74
CA ALA A 262 9.49 8.90 28.55
C ALA A 262 8.37 9.21 29.56
N HIS A 263 8.30 10.45 30.03
CA HIS A 263 7.21 10.92 30.90
C HIS A 263 5.85 10.93 30.18
N HIS A 264 5.83 11.30 28.89
CA HIS A 264 4.61 11.38 28.09
C HIS A 264 4.24 10.07 27.39
N PHE A 265 5.23 9.27 27.00
CA PHE A 265 5.09 8.01 26.28
C PHE A 265 5.99 6.99 26.96
N ARG A 266 5.42 5.98 27.62
CA ARG A 266 6.20 5.02 28.42
C ARG A 266 6.84 3.96 27.55
N THR A 267 6.12 3.54 26.51
CA THR A 267 6.53 2.45 25.63
C THR A 267 6.85 2.97 24.23
N ARG A 268 7.49 2.12 23.41
CA ARG A 268 7.67 2.42 21.99
C ARG A 268 6.32 2.41 21.26
N ASP A 269 5.41 1.53 21.64
CA ASP A 269 4.08 1.46 21.05
C ASP A 269 3.31 2.76 21.34
N ASP A 270 3.44 3.33 22.54
CA ASP A 270 2.88 4.64 22.88
C ASP A 270 3.40 5.76 21.96
N LEU A 271 4.68 5.69 21.54
CA LEU A 271 5.24 6.65 20.58
C LEU A 271 4.60 6.45 19.20
N LEU A 272 4.51 5.20 18.75
CA LEU A 272 3.96 4.86 17.43
C LEU A 272 2.50 5.30 17.32
N ASP A 273 1.68 4.98 18.31
CA ASP A 273 0.26 5.36 18.34
C ASP A 273 0.12 6.88 18.29
N ALA A 274 0.89 7.60 19.10
CA ALA A 274 0.88 9.07 19.10
C ALA A 274 1.37 9.68 17.78
N GLY A 275 2.40 9.10 17.16
CA GLY A 275 2.91 9.55 15.86
C GLY A 275 1.91 9.30 14.74
N MET A 276 1.29 8.12 14.69
CA MET A 276 0.25 7.78 13.72
C MET A 276 -0.98 8.69 13.88
N GLU A 277 -1.35 9.00 15.12
CA GLU A 277 -2.42 9.95 15.39
C GLU A 277 -2.07 11.37 14.95
N ALA A 278 -0.84 11.83 15.22
CA ALA A 278 -0.38 13.13 14.75
C ALA A 278 -0.37 13.21 13.21
N LEU A 279 -0.02 12.13 12.51
CA LEU A 279 -0.14 12.04 11.04
C LEU A 279 -1.58 12.17 10.57
N ILE A 280 -2.52 11.48 11.24
CA ILE A 280 -3.95 11.57 10.96
C ILE A 280 -4.48 13.00 11.19
N LEU A 281 -4.09 13.63 12.30
CA LEU A 281 -4.50 14.99 12.64
C LEU A 281 -3.95 16.02 11.64
N GLU A 282 -2.68 15.88 11.24
CA GLU A 282 -2.08 16.76 10.24
C GLU A 282 -2.78 16.61 8.89
N MET A 283 -3.01 15.38 8.48
CA MET A 283 -3.75 15.08 7.27
C MET A 283 -5.18 15.67 7.32
N ARG A 284 -5.90 15.56 8.45
CA ARG A 284 -7.21 16.23 8.63
C ARG A 284 -7.11 17.76 8.44
N ARG A 285 -6.05 18.41 8.91
CA ARG A 285 -5.85 19.87 8.73
C ARG A 285 -5.62 20.23 7.27
N GLU A 286 -4.75 19.49 6.58
CA GLU A 286 -4.50 19.67 5.15
C GLU A 286 -5.79 19.49 4.35
N LEU A 287 -6.57 18.47 4.68
CA LEU A 287 -7.82 18.13 4.02
C LEU A 287 -8.96 19.14 4.27
N ASN A 288 -8.94 19.84 5.41
CA ASN A 288 -9.88 20.92 5.75
C ASN A 288 -9.44 22.29 5.22
N GLY A 289 -8.34 22.36 4.44
CA GLY A 289 -7.83 23.60 3.87
C GLY A 289 -7.22 24.56 4.90
N ALA A 290 -6.88 24.08 6.10
CA ALA A 290 -6.33 24.88 7.19
C ALA A 290 -4.79 25.00 7.16
N GLY A 291 -4.13 24.53 6.10
CA GLY A 291 -2.67 24.58 5.91
C GLY A 291 -2.26 25.26 4.61
N GLU A 292 -1.08 25.91 4.61
CA GLU A 292 -0.49 26.51 3.40
C GLU A 292 -0.19 25.42 2.35
N PRO A 293 -0.56 25.63 1.07
CA PRO A 293 -0.42 24.63 0.03
C PRO A 293 1.02 24.53 -0.47
N ASP A 294 1.81 23.60 0.05
CA ASP A 294 3.04 23.15 -0.61
C ASP A 294 2.74 21.95 -1.53
N SER A 295 2.76 22.19 -2.83
CA SER A 295 2.44 21.20 -3.87
C SER A 295 3.44 20.04 -3.92
N ALA A 296 4.70 20.26 -3.47
CA ALA A 296 5.73 19.22 -3.40
C ALA A 296 5.49 18.22 -2.26
N ARG A 297 4.81 18.63 -1.18
CA ARG A 297 4.42 17.75 -0.07
C ARG A 297 3.20 16.91 -0.40
N ARG A 298 2.27 17.39 -1.21
CA ARG A 298 0.96 16.74 -1.47
C ARG A 298 1.04 15.36 -2.17
N TYR A 299 2.14 15.07 -2.88
CA TYR A 299 2.34 13.82 -3.61
C TYR A 299 3.74 13.24 -3.46
N GLY A 300 4.51 13.73 -2.48
CA GLY A 300 5.87 13.25 -2.25
C GLY A 300 5.89 11.81 -1.71
N PRO A 301 7.06 11.14 -1.79
CA PRO A 301 7.31 9.81 -1.20
C PRO A 301 6.77 9.65 0.23
N ALA A 302 6.86 10.71 1.02
CA ALA A 302 6.32 10.80 2.38
C ALA A 302 4.81 10.51 2.45
N VAL A 303 3.98 11.20 1.67
CA VAL A 303 2.52 11.04 1.68
C VAL A 303 2.11 9.64 1.22
N ILE A 304 2.78 9.11 0.20
CA ILE A 304 2.57 7.75 -0.29
C ILE A 304 2.80 6.74 0.84
N ARG A 305 3.93 6.83 1.55
CA ARG A 305 4.26 5.96 2.68
C ARG A 305 3.32 6.14 3.87
N THR A 306 2.97 7.37 4.23
CA THR A 306 2.05 7.67 5.33
C THR A 306 0.69 7.03 5.09
N THR A 307 0.17 7.16 3.86
CA THR A 307 -1.10 6.56 3.46
C THR A 307 -1.12 5.05 3.67
N HIS A 308 -0.08 4.37 3.21
CA HIS A 308 0.04 2.92 3.36
C HIS A 308 0.27 2.51 4.80
N SER A 309 1.03 3.29 5.56
CA SER A 309 1.25 3.04 6.99
C SER A 309 -0.06 3.10 7.78
N ILE A 310 -0.93 4.07 7.48
CA ILE A 310 -2.28 4.18 8.08
C ILE A 310 -3.13 2.98 7.68
N ALA A 311 -3.13 2.57 6.41
CA ALA A 311 -3.88 1.40 5.96
C ALA A 311 -3.40 0.08 6.61
N LEU A 312 -2.08 -0.09 6.79
CA LEU A 312 -1.53 -1.26 7.50
C LEU A 312 -1.80 -1.23 9.01
N ALA A 313 -1.85 -0.05 9.62
CA ALA A 313 -2.32 0.09 11.00
C ALA A 313 -3.81 -0.29 11.09
N ALA A 314 -4.65 0.19 10.18
CA ALA A 314 -6.08 -0.17 10.09
C ALA A 314 -6.34 -1.65 9.85
N ALA A 315 -5.43 -2.36 9.18
CA ALA A 315 -5.50 -3.80 9.04
C ALA A 315 -5.31 -4.57 10.36
N ARG A 316 -4.76 -3.93 11.39
CA ARG A 316 -4.50 -4.52 12.72
C ARG A 316 -5.39 -3.93 13.81
N ASP A 317 -5.83 -2.69 13.62
CA ASP A 317 -6.67 -1.97 14.57
C ASP A 317 -7.93 -1.43 13.88
N GLN A 318 -9.09 -1.95 14.29
CA GLN A 318 -10.40 -1.55 13.78
C GLN A 318 -10.71 -0.07 14.05
N ALA A 319 -10.15 0.53 15.10
CA ALA A 319 -10.32 1.97 15.36
C ALA A 319 -9.73 2.85 14.24
N MET A 320 -8.77 2.30 13.48
CA MET A 320 -8.05 3.01 12.42
C MET A 320 -8.74 2.87 11.04
N VAL A 321 -9.73 2.00 10.89
CA VAL A 321 -10.45 1.74 9.61
C VAL A 321 -11.15 2.98 9.03
N PRO A 322 -11.86 3.83 9.80
CA PRO A 322 -12.47 5.05 9.27
C PRO A 322 -11.47 5.99 8.60
N PHE A 323 -10.23 6.02 9.08
CA PHE A 323 -9.16 6.84 8.53
C PHE A 323 -8.63 6.28 7.22
N ALA A 324 -8.37 4.96 7.16
CA ALA A 324 -7.98 4.30 5.93
C ALA A 324 -9.05 4.46 4.84
N LEU A 325 -10.34 4.36 5.20
CA LEU A 325 -11.46 4.61 4.28
C LEU A 325 -11.50 6.05 3.78
N ASP A 326 -11.30 7.05 4.65
CA ASP A 326 -11.27 8.47 4.24
C ASP A 326 -10.13 8.76 3.27
N MET A 327 -8.94 8.22 3.55
CA MET A 327 -7.78 8.34 2.65
C MET A 327 -8.05 7.72 1.29
N ARG A 328 -8.63 6.51 1.30
CA ARG A 328 -8.88 5.76 0.08
C ARG A 328 -9.97 6.37 -0.78
N ARG A 329 -11.08 6.83 -0.19
CA ARG A 329 -12.20 7.39 -0.95
C ARG A 329 -11.84 8.73 -1.61
N ARG A 330 -10.99 9.53 -0.96
CA ARG A 330 -10.53 10.85 -1.42
C ARG A 330 -9.29 10.78 -2.29
N ARG A 331 -8.84 9.58 -2.65
CA ARG A 331 -7.74 9.39 -3.59
C ARG A 331 -8.03 10.19 -4.87
N ALA A 332 -7.02 10.91 -5.37
CA ALA A 332 -7.14 11.82 -6.51
C ALA A 332 -7.99 13.10 -6.32
N GLU A 333 -8.60 13.36 -5.15
CA GLU A 333 -9.51 14.51 -4.96
C GLU A 333 -8.88 15.84 -5.41
N ASN A 334 -7.59 16.04 -5.12
CA ASN A 334 -6.89 17.28 -5.43
C ASN A 334 -6.20 17.31 -6.81
N VAL A 335 -6.16 16.19 -7.55
CA VAL A 335 -5.44 16.08 -8.85
C VAL A 335 -6.26 15.49 -9.98
N HIS A 336 -7.51 15.07 -9.74
CA HIS A 336 -8.36 14.40 -10.72
C HIS A 336 -8.49 15.19 -12.04
N ARG A 337 -8.51 16.52 -11.98
CA ARG A 337 -8.56 17.40 -13.16
C ARG A 337 -7.26 17.34 -13.95
N ALA A 338 -6.12 17.59 -13.31
CA ALA A 338 -4.81 17.58 -13.95
C ALA A 338 -4.48 16.21 -14.55
N VAL A 339 -4.75 15.12 -13.82
CA VAL A 339 -4.57 13.75 -14.31
C VAL A 339 -5.55 13.43 -15.43
N GLY A 340 -6.80 13.87 -15.32
CA GLY A 340 -7.82 13.70 -16.35
C GLY A 340 -7.47 14.40 -17.66
N GLU A 341 -6.90 15.61 -17.59
CA GLU A 341 -6.41 16.35 -18.76
C GLU A 341 -5.16 15.69 -19.36
N ALA A 342 -4.21 15.26 -18.52
CA ALA A 342 -2.97 14.63 -18.97
C ALA A 342 -3.20 13.29 -19.72
N ILE A 343 -4.13 12.46 -19.25
CA ILE A 343 -4.42 11.14 -19.84
C ILE A 343 -5.53 11.22 -20.89
N GLY A 344 -6.57 12.01 -20.63
CA GLY A 344 -7.78 12.10 -21.44
C GLY A 344 -7.76 13.19 -22.51
N GLY A 345 -6.79 14.10 -22.48
CA GLY A 345 -6.76 15.28 -23.35
C GLY A 345 -8.06 16.09 -23.26
N ALA A 346 -8.54 16.59 -24.40
CA ALA A 346 -9.79 17.35 -24.47
C ALA A 346 -11.04 16.55 -24.07
N THR A 347 -11.00 15.22 -24.17
CA THR A 347 -12.12 14.36 -23.73
C THR A 347 -12.17 14.17 -22.21
N GLY A 348 -11.06 14.44 -21.52
CA GLY A 348 -10.91 14.20 -20.09
C GLY A 348 -11.02 12.72 -19.70
N LEU A 349 -11.02 12.49 -18.38
CA LEU A 349 -11.38 11.23 -17.76
C LEU A 349 -12.57 11.44 -16.83
N ASP A 350 -13.43 10.44 -16.72
CA ASP A 350 -14.39 10.38 -15.63
C ASP A 350 -13.67 10.22 -14.28
N ARG A 351 -14.37 10.54 -13.18
CA ARG A 351 -13.79 10.56 -11.83
C ARG A 351 -13.24 9.20 -11.39
N ALA A 352 -13.91 8.10 -11.76
CA ALA A 352 -13.46 6.76 -11.42
C ALA A 352 -12.18 6.39 -12.17
N ALA A 353 -12.08 6.74 -13.46
CA ALA A 353 -10.87 6.56 -14.25
C ALA A 353 -9.71 7.44 -13.74
N SER A 354 -9.96 8.70 -13.40
CA SER A 354 -8.95 9.57 -12.77
C SER A 354 -8.45 9.00 -11.45
N GLN A 355 -9.35 8.47 -10.61
CA GLN A 355 -8.94 7.84 -9.35
C GLN A 355 -8.13 6.57 -9.63
N ALA A 356 -8.59 5.68 -10.52
CA ALA A 356 -7.84 4.48 -10.91
C ALA A 356 -6.43 4.80 -11.42
N ALA A 357 -6.28 5.83 -12.26
CA ALA A 357 -4.99 6.30 -12.74
C ALA A 357 -4.06 6.77 -11.61
N VAL A 358 -4.59 7.51 -10.63
CA VAL A 358 -3.80 7.92 -9.47
C VAL A 358 -3.36 6.73 -8.61
N LEU A 359 -4.21 5.73 -8.41
CA LEU A 359 -3.82 4.50 -7.72
C LEU A 359 -2.66 3.79 -8.44
N ILE A 360 -2.71 3.72 -9.78
CA ILE A 360 -1.62 3.18 -10.58
C ILE A 360 -0.32 3.96 -10.34
N LEU A 361 -0.37 5.30 -10.42
CA LEU A 361 0.81 6.16 -10.24
C LEU A 361 1.40 6.04 -8.83
N VAL A 362 0.57 5.96 -7.79
CA VAL A 362 1.06 5.78 -6.42
C VAL A 362 1.70 4.40 -6.23
N GLY A 363 1.08 3.34 -6.75
CA GLY A 363 1.67 2.00 -6.72
C GLY A 363 2.97 1.88 -7.53
N ALA A 364 3.11 2.68 -8.59
CA ALA A 364 4.35 2.78 -9.35
C ALA A 364 5.44 3.54 -8.55
N GLY A 365 5.06 4.63 -7.88
CA GLY A 365 5.94 5.38 -6.97
C GLY A 365 6.46 4.53 -5.81
N LEU A 366 5.59 3.71 -5.20
CA LEU A 366 6.01 2.74 -4.18
C LEU A 366 7.07 1.75 -4.69
N ALA A 367 6.86 1.19 -5.88
CA ALA A 367 7.81 0.28 -6.48
C ALA A 367 9.15 0.98 -6.80
N ALA A 368 9.11 2.22 -7.27
CA ALA A 368 10.32 3.02 -7.51
C ALA A 368 11.13 3.22 -6.22
N LEU A 369 10.47 3.67 -5.15
CA LEU A 369 11.10 3.86 -3.84
C LEU A 369 11.77 2.56 -3.37
N ALA A 370 11.04 1.45 -3.41
CA ALA A 370 11.54 0.16 -2.95
C ALA A 370 12.68 -0.42 -3.80
N CYS A 371 12.78 -0.01 -5.07
CA CYS A 371 13.86 -0.43 -5.96
C CYS A 371 15.03 0.56 -6.00
N GLY A 372 14.95 1.71 -5.31
CA GLY A 372 15.89 2.81 -5.47
C GLY A 372 15.94 3.38 -6.89
N ARG A 373 14.84 3.26 -7.66
CA ARG A 373 14.73 3.75 -9.05
C ARG A 373 14.31 5.21 -9.08
N SER A 374 14.64 5.88 -10.18
CA SER A 374 14.21 7.25 -10.43
C SER A 374 12.74 7.31 -10.86
N GLU A 375 12.09 8.48 -10.70
CA GLU A 375 10.74 8.72 -11.25
C GLU A 375 10.66 8.59 -12.78
N GLN A 376 11.79 8.49 -13.49
CA GLN A 376 11.81 8.30 -14.94
C GLN A 376 11.59 6.83 -15.36
N ASP A 377 11.74 5.88 -14.42
CA ASP A 377 11.67 4.44 -14.68
C ASP A 377 10.33 3.79 -14.29
N VAL A 378 9.31 4.61 -13.98
CA VAL A 378 7.99 4.16 -13.50
C VAL A 378 6.90 4.31 -14.55
N VAL A 379 5.72 3.75 -14.29
CA VAL A 379 4.53 4.03 -15.11
C VAL A 379 4.23 5.52 -15.09
N THR A 380 4.27 6.16 -16.26
CA THR A 380 4.07 7.62 -16.40
C THR A 380 2.67 7.96 -16.90
N LEU A 381 2.28 9.24 -16.75
CA LEU A 381 1.06 9.77 -17.34
C LEU A 381 1.01 9.54 -18.86
N ASP A 382 2.14 9.74 -19.56
CA ASP A 382 2.23 9.52 -21.02
C ASP A 382 2.01 8.06 -21.39
N GLN A 383 2.54 7.11 -20.61
CA GLN A 383 2.30 5.69 -20.83
C GLN A 383 0.82 5.32 -20.62
N LEU A 384 0.15 5.92 -19.62
CA LEU A 384 -1.29 5.72 -19.41
C LEU A 384 -2.14 6.39 -20.51
N ALA A 385 -1.73 7.55 -21.00
CA ALA A 385 -2.38 8.22 -22.13
C ALA A 385 -2.27 7.36 -23.41
N ALA A 386 -1.08 6.83 -23.70
CA ALA A 386 -0.84 5.94 -24.83
C ALA A 386 -1.62 4.62 -24.70
N LEU A 387 -1.67 4.04 -23.50
CA LEU A 387 -2.49 2.86 -23.20
C LEU A 387 -3.96 3.13 -23.54
N ARG A 388 -4.53 4.21 -22.98
CA ARG A 388 -5.93 4.61 -23.23
C ARG A 388 -6.21 4.83 -24.71
N ALA A 389 -5.34 5.55 -25.42
CA ALA A 389 -5.50 5.81 -26.85
C ALA A 389 -5.58 4.50 -27.66
N GLY A 390 -4.78 3.50 -27.29
CA GLY A 390 -4.84 2.18 -27.92
C GLY A 390 -6.18 1.47 -27.73
N PHE A 391 -6.85 1.64 -26.59
CA PHE A 391 -8.19 1.08 -26.36
C PHE A 391 -9.27 1.83 -27.16
N VAL A 392 -9.22 3.16 -27.17
CA VAL A 392 -10.18 3.98 -27.94
C VAL A 392 -10.12 3.67 -29.43
N ALA A 393 -8.93 3.39 -29.99
CA ALA A 393 -8.78 3.01 -31.39
C ALA A 393 -9.43 1.65 -31.73
N CYS A 394 -9.47 0.71 -30.79
CA CYS A 394 -10.10 -0.60 -31.00
C CYS A 394 -11.64 -0.54 -30.94
N ASP A 395 -12.22 0.32 -30.10
CA ASP A 395 -13.69 0.44 -29.97
C ASP A 395 -14.36 1.14 -31.17
N GLY A 396 -13.58 1.81 -32.02
CA GLY A 396 -14.04 2.49 -33.24
C GLY A 396 -13.90 1.67 -34.53
N SER A 397 -13.38 0.44 -34.44
CA SER A 397 -13.26 -0.53 -35.54
C SER A 397 -14.28 -1.65 -35.37
#